data_AF-A0A924CI77-F1
#
_entry.id   AF-A0A924CI77-F1
#
_cell.length_a   1.000
_cell.length_b   1.000
_cell.length_c   1.000
_cell.angle_alpha   90.00
_cell.angle_beta   90.00
_cell.angle_gamma   90.00
#
_symmetry.space_group_name_H-M   'P 1'
#
loop_
_entity.id
_entity.type
_entity.pdbx_description
1 polymer ?
#
loop_
_entity_poly.entity_id
_entity_poly.type
_entity_poly.pdbx_seq_one_letter_code
_entity_poly.pdbx_strand_id
1 'polypeptide(L)' 'MVQVTRKDEREANENVIRRFNRKVLQSGVLSTAKSSMRFSKPISKTERRSKAIIRKARKADKMAKMRLGVR' A
#
# COMPACT_ATOMS: atom_id res chain seq x y z
N MET A 1 -14.23 8.11 6.39
CA MET A 1 -15.08 6.92 6.52
C MET A 1 -15.11 6.21 5.17
N VAL A 2 -14.69 4.94 5.10
CA VAL A 2 -14.74 4.19 3.83
C VAL A 2 -16.15 3.69 3.62
N GLN A 3 -16.79 4.10 2.52
CA GLN A 3 -18.14 3.65 2.16
C GLN A 3 -18.17 3.01 0.77
N VAL A 4 -18.97 1.96 0.64
CA VAL A 4 -19.28 1.28 -0.61
C VAL A 4 -20.78 1.11 -0.69
N THR A 5 -21.38 1.68 -1.71
CA THR A 5 -22.79 1.46 -2.07
C THR A 5 -22.90 0.31 -3.06
N ARG A 6 -24.06 -0.33 -3.09
CA ARG A 6 -24.40 -1.29 -4.16
C ARG A 6 -24.58 -0.51 -5.46
N LYS A 7 -24.05 -1.04 -6.56
CA LYS A 7 -24.18 -0.41 -7.87
C LYS A 7 -25.43 -0.90 -8.60
N ASP A 8 -25.69 -2.20 -8.51
CA ASP A 8 -26.85 -2.87 -9.09
C ASP A 8 -27.59 -3.63 -8.00
N GLU A 9 -28.91 -3.72 -8.12
CA GLU A 9 -29.75 -4.46 -7.16
C GLU A 9 -29.46 -5.96 -7.15
N ARG A 10 -28.96 -6.50 -8.27
CA ARG A 10 -28.58 -7.91 -8.43
C ARG A 10 -27.14 -8.22 -8.00
N GLU A 11 -26.43 -7.26 -7.40
CA GLU A 11 -25.08 -7.50 -6.93
C GLU A 11 -25.06 -8.45 -5.73
N ALA A 12 -24.35 -9.57 -5.85
CA ALA A 12 -24.11 -10.48 -4.73
C ALA A 12 -23.39 -9.76 -3.57
N ASN A 13 -23.81 -10.05 -2.33
CA ASN A 13 -23.26 -9.42 -1.12
C ASN A 13 -21.73 -9.59 -0.99
N GLU A 14 -21.20 -10.73 -1.41
CA GLU A 14 -19.77 -11.04 -1.41
C GLU A 14 -18.95 -10.04 -2.25
N ASN A 15 -19.49 -9.61 -3.39
CA ASN A 15 -18.84 -8.63 -4.25
C ASN A 15 -18.75 -7.26 -3.58
N VAL A 16 -19.82 -6.86 -2.87
CA VAL A 16 -19.85 -5.62 -2.09
C VAL A 16 -18.79 -5.66 -0.99
N ILE A 17 -18.71 -6.77 -0.23
CA ILE A 17 -17.71 -6.98 0.83
C ILE A 17 -16.29 -6.96 0.25
N ARG A 18 -16.06 -7.61 -0.89
CA ARG A 18 -14.75 -7.62 -1.56
C ARG A 18 -14.29 -6.22 -1.97
N ARG A 19 -15.20 -5.40 -2.52
CA ARG A 19 -14.89 -4.00 -2.85
C ARG A 19 -14.63 -3.17 -1.61
N PHE A 20 -15.41 -3.36 -0.55
CA PHE A 20 -15.19 -2.70 0.72
C PHE A 20 -13.79 -3.02 1.26
N ASN A 21 -13.42 -4.30 1.32
CA ASN A 21 -12.09 -4.74 1.75
C ASN A 21 -10.99 -4.12 0.89
N ARG A 22 -11.16 -4.09 -0.43
CA ARG A 22 -10.20 -3.43 -1.33
C ARG A 22 -10.06 -1.94 -1.04
N LYS A 23 -11.18 -1.21 -0.83
CA LYS A 23 -11.13 0.22 -0.49
C LYS A 23 -10.51 0.48 0.87
N VAL A 24 -10.77 -0.37 1.87
CA VAL A 24 -10.14 -0.28 3.21
C VAL A 24 -8.62 -0.48 3.13
N LEU A 25 -8.17 -1.44 2.32
CA LEU A 25 -6.74 -1.66 2.11
C LEU A 25 -6.09 -0.50 1.34
N GLN A 26 -6.75 0.02 0.31
CA GLN A 26 -6.26 1.15 -0.48
C GLN A 26 -6.20 2.46 0.30
N SER A 27 -7.17 2.71 1.18
CA SER A 27 -7.19 3.92 2.01
C SER A 27 -6.09 3.92 3.07
N GLY A 28 -5.49 2.77 3.36
CA GLY A 28 -4.40 2.66 4.32
C GLY A 28 -4.82 2.87 5.78
N VAL A 29 -6.12 2.99 6.07
CA VAL A 29 -6.67 3.29 7.41
C VAL A 29 -6.18 2.30 8.46
N LEU A 30 -6.04 1.02 8.12
CA LEU A 30 -5.49 0.01 9.03
C LEU A 30 -4.02 0.25 9.35
N SER A 31 -3.23 0.67 8.35
CA SER A 31 -1.80 0.97 8.53
C SER A 31 -1.61 2.21 9.39
N THR A 32 -2.40 3.25 9.16
CA THR A 32 -2.34 4.49 9.95
C THR A 32 -2.78 4.24 11.39
N ALA A 33 -3.90 3.55 11.59
CA ALA A 33 -4.41 3.21 12.91
C ALA A 33 -3.41 2.35 13.70
N LYS A 34 -2.79 1.35 13.05
CA LYS A 34 -1.74 0.54 13.71
C LYS A 34 -0.50 1.37 14.08
N SER A 35 -0.09 2.28 13.19
CA SER A 35 1.07 3.14 13.44
C SER A 35 0.82 4.14 14.57
N SER A 36 -0.42 4.59 14.77
CA SER A 36 -0.79 5.51 15.86
C SER A 36 -0.95 4.84 17.22
N MET A 37 -0.94 3.50 17.32
CA MET A 37 -1.04 2.80 18.60
C MET A 37 0.17 3.03 19.52
N ARG A 38 1.31 3.47 18.96
CA ARG A 38 2.53 3.77 19.71
C ARG A 38 3.16 5.06 19.19
N PHE A 39 3.77 5.82 20.10
CA PHE A 39 4.57 6.97 19.72
C PHE A 39 5.85 6.52 18.99
N SER A 40 6.17 7.18 17.89
CA SER A 40 7.44 7.03 17.18
C SER A 40 7.97 8.40 16.81
N LYS A 41 9.30 8.59 16.91
CA LYS A 41 9.93 9.84 16.51
C LYS A 41 9.73 10.04 14.99
N PRO A 42 9.48 11.27 14.51
CA PRO A 42 9.46 11.55 13.08
C PRO A 42 10.75 11.11 12.40
N ILE A 43 10.64 10.59 11.17
CA ILE A 43 11.79 10.05 10.44
C ILE A 43 12.89 11.12 10.26
N SER A 44 14.11 10.78 10.68
CA SER A 44 15.27 11.65 10.54
C SER A 44 15.66 11.85 9.06
N LYS A 45 16.40 12.92 8.75
CA LYS A 45 16.90 13.18 7.38
C LYS A 45 17.78 12.03 6.88
N THR A 46 18.63 11.49 7.75
CA THR A 46 19.53 10.37 7.43
C THR A 46 18.76 9.09 7.12
N GLU A 47 17.77 8.72 7.94
CA GLU A 47 16.93 7.54 7.69
C GLU A 47 16.07 7.67 6.43
N ARG A 48 15.58 8.89 6.15
CA ARG A 48 14.85 9.15 4.90
C ARG A 48 15.75 8.94 3.68
N ARG A 49 17.00 9.41 3.75
CA ARG A 49 18.00 9.25 2.69
C ARG A 49 18.38 7.79 2.48
N SER A 50 18.65 7.03 3.55
CA SER A 50 19.00 5.60 3.43
C SER A 50 17.88 4.78 2.80
N LYS A 51 16.63 5.00 3.21
CA LYS A 51 15.44 4.36 2.59
C LYS A 51 15.31 4.71 1.09
N ALA A 52 15.60 5.96 0.71
CA ALA A 52 15.56 6.40 -0.68
C ALA A 52 16.66 5.73 -1.54
N ILE A 53 17.88 5.62 -1.02
CA ILE A 53 19.00 4.92 -1.68
C ILE A 53 18.64 3.46 -1.93
N ILE A 54 18.13 2.75 -0.92
CA ILE A 54 17.70 1.35 -1.05
C ILE A 54 16.60 1.21 -2.10
N ARG A 55 15.62 2.12 -2.12
CA ARG A 55 14.56 2.11 -3.15
C ARG A 55 15.12 2.30 -4.56
N LYS A 56 16.11 3.19 -4.73
CA LYS A 56 16.79 3.42 -6.01
C LYS A 56 17.57 2.19 -6.45
N ALA A 57 18.32 1.56 -5.55
CA ALA A 57 19.07 0.32 -5.81
C ALA A 57 18.13 -0.80 -6.27
N ARG A 58 17.07 -1.09 -5.49
CA ARG A 58 16.06 -2.11 -5.84
C ARG A 58 15.38 -1.85 -7.19
N LYS A 59 15.15 -0.58 -7.53
CA LYS A 59 14.59 -0.20 -8.84
C LYS A 59 15.59 -0.46 -9.96
N ALA A 60 16.86 -0.12 -9.78
CA ALA A 60 17.92 -0.40 -10.74
C ALA A 60 18.10 -1.90 -10.97
N ASP A 61 18.17 -2.69 -9.89
CA ASP A 61 18.28 -4.16 -9.95
C ASP A 61 17.10 -4.78 -10.70
N LYS A 62 15.87 -4.32 -10.39
CA LYS A 62 14.67 -4.77 -11.09
C LYS A 62 14.74 -4.47 -12.59
N MET A 63 15.16 -3.26 -12.98
CA MET A 63 15.27 -2.88 -14.39
C MET A 63 16.38 -3.67 -15.10
N ALA A 64 17.50 -3.93 -14.44
CA ALA A 64 18.59 -4.73 -14.98
C ALA A 64 18.14 -6.18 -15.24
N LYS A 65 17.48 -6.82 -14.26
CA LYS A 65 16.89 -8.15 -14.41
C LYS A 65 15.91 -8.23 -15.58
N MET A 66 15.02 -7.25 -15.67
CA MET A 66 14.02 -7.15 -16.74
C MET A 66 14.68 -7.00 -18.12
N ARG A 67 15.79 -6.25 -18.21
CA ARG A 67 16.57 -6.08 -19.45
C ARG A 67 17.33 -7.35 -19.86
N LEU A 68 17.72 -8.18 -18.90
CA LEU A 68 18.38 -9.46 -19.11
C LEU A 68 17.39 -10.62 -19.36
N GLY A 69 16.08 -10.35 -19.35
CA GLY A 69 15.06 -11.40 -19.51
C GLY A 69 14.97 -12.37 -18.32
N VAL A 70 15.66 -12.06 -17.23
CA VAL A 70 15.65 -12.85 -15.99
C VAL A 70 14.50 -12.34 -15.13
N ARG A 71 13.51 -13.21 -14.89
CA ARG A 71 12.30 -12.85 -14.13
C ARG A 71 12.52 -12.91 -12.62
#